data_AF-A0A143XVD2-F1
#
_entry.id   AF-A0A143XVD2-F1
#
_cell.length_a   1.000
_cell.length_b   1.000
_cell.length_c   1.000
_cell.angle_alpha   90.00
_cell.angle_beta   90.00
_cell.angle_gamma   90.00
#
_symmetry.space_group_name_H-M   'P 1'
#
loop_
_entity.id
_entity.type
_entity.pdbx_description
1 polymer ?
#
loop_
_entity_poly.entity_id
_entity_poly.type
_entity_poly.pdbx_seq_one_letter_code
_entity_poly.pdbx_strand_id
1 'polypeptide(L)'
;MAGEVRKFDSVRLREAGSNILTAAGKMYTELTNVQNEMNQSTEYFDSQAGEDLRSQFKKSAAKFDEFKKTMDAYGKYLKDEADREEDRDGRLEKVAQSIPNL
;
A
#
# COMPACT_ATOMS: atom_id res chain seq x y z
N MET A 1 -3.43 -2.42 -36.48
CA MET A 1 -3.39 -1.17 -35.70
C MET A 1 -2.42 -1.39 -34.56
N ALA A 2 -1.24 -0.76 -34.62
CA ALA A 2 -0.31 -0.79 -33.50
C ALA A 2 -0.96 0.04 -32.39
N GLY A 3 -1.46 -0.61 -31.33
CA GLY A 3 -1.93 0.10 -30.16
C GLY A 3 -0.77 0.94 -29.63
N GLU A 4 -0.99 2.24 -29.43
CA GLU A 4 -0.04 3.09 -28.74
C GLU A 4 0.36 2.40 -27.44
N VAL A 5 1.61 1.96 -27.35
CA VAL A 5 2.18 1.51 -26.09
C VAL A 5 2.19 2.76 -25.22
N ARG A 6 1.24 2.85 -24.28
CA ARG A 6 1.25 3.93 -23.28
C ARG A 6 2.64 3.95 -22.67
N LYS A 7 3.35 5.07 -22.82
CA LYS A 7 4.66 5.27 -22.21
C LYS A 7 4.53 4.96 -20.72
N PHE A 8 5.41 4.09 -20.22
CA PHE A 8 5.46 3.76 -18.81
C PHE A 8 5.75 5.05 -18.01
N ASP A 9 4.91 5.35 -17.03
CA ASP A 9 5.03 6.53 -16.19
C ASP A 9 5.53 6.09 -14.80
N SER A 10 6.85 5.96 -14.71
CA SER A 10 7.55 5.53 -13.49
C SER A 10 7.26 6.44 -12.30
N VAL A 11 7.16 7.75 -12.54
CA VAL A 11 6.87 8.76 -11.51
C VAL A 11 5.50 8.49 -10.91
N ARG A 12 4.45 8.38 -11.73
CA ARG A 12 3.10 8.07 -11.23
C ARG A 12 3.01 6.72 -10.56
N LEU A 13 3.74 5.71 -11.05
CA LEU A 13 3.74 4.38 -10.43
C LEU A 13 4.38 4.40 -9.04
N ARG A 14 5.51 5.10 -8.89
CA ARG A 14 6.21 5.30 -7.61
C ARG A 14 5.38 6.11 -6.62
N GLU A 15 4.70 7.15 -7.09
CA GLU A 15 3.74 7.93 -6.30
C GLU A 15 2.58 7.06 -5.82
N ALA A 16 1.98 6.25 -6.71
CA ALA A 16 0.91 5.33 -6.34
C ALA A 16 1.37 4.33 -5.27
N GLY A 17 2.56 3.74 -5.43
CA GLY A 17 3.16 2.87 -4.42
C GLY A 17 3.31 3.56 -3.07
N SER A 18 3.85 4.78 -3.06
CA SER A 18 4.06 5.57 -1.83
C SER A 18 2.74 5.98 -1.15
N ASN A 19 1.72 6.31 -1.94
CA ASN A 19 0.38 6.62 -1.45
C ASN A 19 -0.28 5.40 -0.80
N ILE A 20 -0.13 4.21 -1.40
CA ILE A 20 -0.63 2.95 -0.83
C ILE A 20 0.03 2.66 0.52
N LEU A 21 1.36 2.77 0.61
CA LEU A 21 2.10 2.57 1.87
C LEU A 21 1.61 3.53 2.97
N THR A 22 1.42 4.79 2.61
CA THR A 22 0.94 5.82 3.54
C THR A 22 -0.50 5.53 3.99
N ALA A 23 -1.38 5.18 3.06
CA ALA A 23 -2.78 4.85 3.36
C ALA A 23 -2.90 3.59 4.23
N ALA A 24 -2.10 2.55 3.95
CA ALA A 24 -2.05 1.33 4.74
C ALA A 24 -1.62 1.60 6.19
N GLY A 25 -0.60 2.45 6.37
CA GLY A 25 -0.16 2.89 7.70
C GLY A 25 -1.25 3.64 8.46
N LYS A 26 -1.89 4.63 7.82
CA LYS A 26 -3.00 5.40 8.43
C LYS A 26 -4.17 4.51 8.82
N MET A 27 -4.62 3.64 7.89
CA MET A 27 -5.71 2.71 8.13
C MET A 27 -5.43 1.81 9.33
N TYR A 28 -4.22 1.24 9.41
CA TYR A 28 -3.83 0.39 10.53
C TYR A 28 -3.86 1.14 11.87
N THR A 29 -3.34 2.36 11.91
CA THR A 29 -3.37 3.22 13.11
C THR A 29 -4.81 3.50 13.54
N GLU A 30 -5.68 3.94 12.63
CA GLU A 30 -7.08 4.26 12.97
C GLU A 30 -7.84 3.03 13.45
N LEU A 31 -7.65 1.88 12.80
CA LEU A 31 -8.27 0.63 13.23
C LEU A 31 -7.81 0.18 14.63
N THR A 32 -6.53 0.41 14.95
CA THR A 32 -5.99 0.15 16.29
C THR A 32 -6.56 1.12 17.32
N ASN A 33 -6.71 2.41 16.97
CA ASN A 33 -7.33 3.41 17.83
C ASN A 33 -8.79 3.04 18.14
N VAL A 34 -9.57 2.65 17.13
CA VAL A 34 -10.94 2.17 17.32
C VAL A 34 -10.98 0.95 18.24
N GLN A 35 -10.04 0.01 18.10
CA GLN A 35 -9.95 -1.14 19.02
C GLN A 35 -9.74 -0.70 20.48
N ASN A 36 -8.89 0.30 20.68
CA ASN A 36 -8.57 0.82 22.01
C ASN A 36 -9.77 1.53 22.63
N GLU A 37 -10.44 2.41 21.87
CA GLU A 37 -11.67 3.09 22.30
C GLU A 37 -12.78 2.09 22.66
N MET A 38 -12.97 1.06 21.82
CA MET A 38 -13.94 0.00 22.10
C MET A 38 -13.60 -0.76 23.38
N ASN A 39 -12.32 -1.05 23.64
CA ASN A 39 -11.89 -1.72 24.86
C ASN A 39 -12.03 -0.80 26.09
N GLN A 40 -11.71 0.49 25.99
CA GLN A 40 -11.83 1.46 27.09
C GLN A 40 -13.29 1.80 27.43
N SER A 41 -14.20 1.68 26.45
CA SER A 41 -15.63 1.93 26.69
C SER A 41 -16.23 1.05 27.81
N THR A 42 -15.62 -0.10 28.13
CA THR A 42 -16.06 -0.96 29.25
C THR A 42 -15.96 -0.29 30.60
N GLU A 43 -15.09 0.72 30.75
CA GLU A 43 -14.95 1.48 31.99
C GLU A 43 -16.19 2.31 32.32
N TYR A 44 -16.96 2.70 31.29
CA TYR A 44 -18.09 3.60 31.43
C TYR A 44 -19.43 2.94 31.05
N PHE A 45 -19.39 1.88 30.24
CA PHE A 45 -20.56 1.15 29.79
C PHE A 45 -20.24 -0.32 29.49
N ASP A 46 -20.59 -1.19 30.42
CA ASP A 46 -20.46 -2.63 30.25
C ASP A 46 -21.83 -3.31 30.13
N SER A 47 -22.06 -3.95 28.99
CA SER A 47 -23.29 -4.67 28.68
C SER A 47 -22.97 -5.89 27.82
N GLN A 48 -23.82 -6.93 27.92
CA GLN A 48 -23.64 -8.16 27.15
C GLN A 48 -23.62 -7.89 25.64
N ALA A 49 -24.52 -7.05 25.15
CA ALA A 49 -24.54 -6.66 23.74
C ALA A 49 -23.26 -5.90 23.33
N GLY A 50 -22.72 -5.05 24.21
CA GLY A 50 -21.43 -4.40 24.00
C GLY A 50 -20.28 -5.40 23.94
N GLU A 51 -20.30 -6.42 24.80
CA GLU A 51 -19.30 -7.49 24.80
C GLU A 51 -19.32 -8.30 23.50
N ASP A 52 -20.50 -8.65 23.00
CA ASP A 52 -20.67 -9.37 21.73
C ASP A 52 -20.10 -8.57 20.55
N LEU A 53 -20.38 -7.26 20.49
CA LEU A 53 -19.85 -6.37 19.45
C LEU A 53 -18.32 -6.20 19.55
N ARG A 54 -17.77 -6.03 20.76
CA ARG A 54 -16.33 -5.97 20.99
C ARG A 54 -15.63 -7.27 20.59
N SER A 55 -16.24 -8.42 20.89
CA SER A 55 -15.74 -9.74 20.49
C SER A 55 -15.69 -9.90 18.98
N GLN A 56 -16.72 -9.45 18.26
CA GLN A 56 -16.73 -9.43 16.80
C GLN A 56 -15.63 -8.52 16.23
N PHE A 57 -15.46 -7.32 16.81
CA PHE A 57 -14.40 -6.40 16.37
C PHE A 57 -13.00 -6.97 16.63
N LYS A 58 -12.75 -7.59 17.78
CA LYS A 58 -11.46 -8.26 18.08
C LYS A 58 -11.10 -9.34 17.06
N LYS A 59 -12.08 -10.10 16.57
CA LYS A 59 -11.87 -11.09 15.50
C LYS A 59 -11.45 -10.43 14.18
N SER A 60 -12.02 -9.27 13.85
CA SER A 60 -11.61 -8.48 12.69
C SER A 60 -10.21 -7.88 12.89
N ALA A 61 -9.90 -7.42 14.10
CA ALA A 61 -8.61 -6.81 14.43
C ALA A 61 -7.43 -7.75 14.24
N ALA A 62 -7.61 -9.06 14.46
CA ALA A 62 -6.60 -10.08 14.16
C ALA A 62 -6.14 -10.09 12.69
N LYS A 63 -6.91 -9.50 11.77
CA LYS A 63 -6.58 -9.41 10.34
C LYS A 63 -5.94 -8.09 9.94
N PHE A 64 -5.91 -7.07 10.81
CA PHE A 64 -5.40 -5.74 10.45
C PHE A 64 -3.93 -5.79 10.02
N ASP A 65 -3.12 -6.60 10.71
CA ASP A 65 -1.72 -6.84 10.34
C ASP A 65 -1.58 -7.47 8.95
N GLU A 66 -2.44 -8.42 8.62
CA GLU A 66 -2.44 -9.11 7.33
C GLU A 66 -2.82 -8.14 6.19
N PHE A 67 -3.85 -7.32 6.40
CA PHE A 67 -4.23 -6.26 5.47
C PHE A 67 -3.09 -5.27 5.26
N LYS A 68 -2.46 -4.80 6.34
CA LYS A 68 -1.33 -3.89 6.26
C LYS A 68 -0.17 -4.52 5.49
N LYS A 69 0.22 -5.76 5.81
CA LYS A 69 1.30 -6.48 5.12
C LYS A 69 1.04 -6.61 3.63
N THR A 70 -0.19 -6.92 3.24
CA THR A 70 -0.59 -7.08 1.84
C THR A 70 -0.49 -5.76 1.09
N MET A 71 -1.02 -4.67 1.67
CA MET A 71 -0.92 -3.35 1.07
C MET A 71 0.53 -2.83 1.03
N ASP A 72 1.31 -3.10 2.08
CA ASP A 72 2.73 -2.75 2.12
C ASP A 72 3.52 -3.48 1.03
N ALA A 73 3.27 -4.77 0.85
CA ALA A 73 3.91 -5.57 -0.20
C ALA A 73 3.57 -5.03 -1.59
N TYR A 74 2.30 -4.69 -1.84
CA TYR A 74 1.88 -4.14 -3.11
C TYR A 74 2.47 -2.74 -3.36
N GLY A 75 2.44 -1.86 -2.36
CA GLY A 75 3.06 -0.53 -2.46
C GLY A 75 4.56 -0.58 -2.74
N LYS A 76 5.28 -1.52 -2.11
CA LYS A 76 6.71 -1.77 -2.40
C LYS A 76 6.92 -2.29 -3.81
N TYR A 77 6.13 -3.27 -4.23
CA TYR A 77 6.21 -3.82 -5.59
C TYR A 77 6.09 -2.73 -6.66
N LEU A 78 5.15 -1.79 -6.52
CA LEU A 78 4.97 -0.69 -7.47
C LEU A 78 6.18 0.24 -7.53
N LYS A 79 6.81 0.52 -6.38
CA LYS A 79 8.03 1.33 -6.33
C LYS A 79 9.21 0.61 -6.97
N ASP A 80 9.40 -0.67 -6.64
CA ASP A 80 10.48 -1.48 -7.21
C ASP A 80 10.33 -1.61 -8.73
N GLU A 81 9.10 -1.72 -9.23
CA GLU A 81 8.83 -1.75 -10.67
C GLU A 81 9.11 -0.40 -11.33
N ALA A 82 8.73 0.71 -10.69
CA ALA A 82 9.05 2.05 -11.19
C ALA A 82 10.57 2.28 -11.31
N ASP A 83 11.33 1.83 -10.32
CA ASP A 83 12.79 1.95 -10.31
C ASP A 83 13.45 1.05 -11.38
N ARG A 84 12.97 -0.20 -11.54
CA ARG A 84 13.45 -1.12 -12.58
C ARG A 84 13.28 -0.55 -13.99
N GLU A 85 12.17 0.11 -14.24
CA GLU A 85 11.80 0.62 -15.56
C GLU A 85 12.59 1.88 -15.90
N GLU A 86 12.83 2.78 -14.94
CA GLU A 86 13.75 3.92 -15.10
C GLU A 86 15.18 3.47 -15.40
N ASP A 87 15.67 2.44 -14.67
CA ASP A 87 16.99 1.87 -14.92
C ASP A 87 17.09 1.26 -16.34
N ARG A 88 16.02 0.61 -16.80
CA ARG A 88 15.98 0.05 -18.15
C ARG A 88 16.01 1.15 -19.21
N ASP A 89 15.21 2.20 -19.05
CA ASP A 89 15.16 3.32 -19.98
C ASP A 89 16.52 4.03 -20.05
N GLY A 90 17.16 4.28 -18.90
CA GLY A 90 18.51 4.86 -18.85
C GLY A 90 19.59 3.98 -19.51
N ARG A 91 19.45 2.64 -19.45
CA ARG A 91 20.33 1.71 -20.18
C ARG A 91 20.11 1.77 -21.69
N LEU A 92 18.85 1.84 -22.13
CA LEU A 92 18.51 1.94 -23.56
C LEU A 92 19.02 3.25 -24.16
N GLU A 93 18.87 4.37 -23.46
CA GLU A 93 19.41 5.66 -23.89
C GLU A 93 20.94 5.64 -24.04
N LYS A 94 21.66 5.06 -23.07
CA LYS A 94 23.12 4.89 -23.16
C LYS A 94 23.52 4.04 -24.37
N VAL A 95 22.84 2.92 -24.61
CA VAL A 95 23.12 2.07 -25.77
C VAL A 95 22.86 2.84 -27.07
N ALA A 96 21.73 3.55 -27.18
CA ALA A 96 21.41 4.35 -28.36
C ALA A 96 22.46 5.45 -28.64
N GLN A 97 22.98 6.11 -27.60
CA GLN A 97 24.06 7.09 -27.72
C GLN A 97 25.43 6.47 -28.05
N SER A 98 25.60 5.17 -27.84
CA SER A 98 26.85 4.44 -28.07
C SER A 98 26.97 3.85 -29.48
N ILE A 99 25.91 3.87 -30.28
CA ILE A 99 25.94 3.42 -31.68
C ILE A 99 26.47 4.60 -32.52
N PRO A 100 27.69 4.52 -33.08
CA PRO A 100 28.19 5.55 -33.97
C PRO A 100 27.30 5.60 -35.21
N ASN A 101 26.95 6.81 -35.66
CA ASN A 101 26.19 7.07 -36.88
C ASN A 101 26.56 6.08 -38.00
N LEU A 102 25.57 5.28 -38.46
CA LEU A 102 25.61 4.60 -39.75
C LEU A 102 25.20 5.57 -40.85
#